data_AF-A0A8J3DWJ0-F1
#
_entry.id   AF-A0A8J3DWJ0-F1
#
_cell.length_a   1.000
_cell.length_b   1.000
_cell.length_c   1.000
_cell.angle_alpha   90.00
_cell.angle_beta   90.00
_cell.angle_gamma   90.00
#
_symmetry.space_group_name_H-M   'P 1'
#
loop_
_entity.id
_entity.type
_entity.pdbx_description
1 polymer ?
#
loop_
_entity_poly.entity_id
_entity_poly.type
_entity_poly.pdbx_seq_one_letter_code
_entity_poly.pdbx_strand_id
1 'polypeptide(L)'
;MSEKQTEQIEEHVDQSFEEAMQELETIVRQLEENEVPLEKAINLFQKGVTLSKMCHQKLQRVEDQMDKILREDGTEEAFRLDEEDRT
;
A
#
# COMPACT_ATOMS: atom_id res chain seq x y z
N MET A 1 24.85 14.64 -3.24
CA MET A 1 24.34 13.83 -4.37
C MET A 1 23.38 12.73 -3.91
N SER A 2 23.41 12.31 -2.63
CA SER A 2 22.49 11.29 -2.11
C SER A 2 21.08 11.80 -1.78
N GLU A 3 20.92 13.05 -1.34
CA GLU A 3 19.60 13.59 -0.92
C GLU A 3 18.57 13.64 -2.07
N LYS A 4 18.99 14.10 -3.26
CA LYS A 4 18.15 14.14 -4.46
C LYS A 4 17.68 12.77 -4.96
N GLN A 5 18.38 11.71 -4.58
CA GLN A 5 18.06 10.35 -5.01
C GLN A 5 17.03 9.70 -4.08
N THR A 6 16.96 10.14 -2.82
CA THR A 6 15.96 9.70 -1.84
C THR A 6 14.58 10.30 -2.15
N GLU A 7 14.51 11.60 -2.47
CA GLU A 7 13.25 12.29 -2.80
C GLU A 7 12.56 11.71 -4.05
N GLN A 8 13.32 11.34 -5.08
CA GLN A 8 12.76 10.74 -6.31
C GLN A 8 12.21 9.32 -6.10
N ILE A 9 12.72 8.60 -5.10
CA ILE A 9 12.25 7.24 -4.77
C ILE A 9 10.93 7.32 -3.98
N GLU A 10 10.79 8.26 -3.06
CA GLU A 10 9.55 8.49 -2.32
C GLU A 10 8.40 8.91 -3.25
N GLU A 11 8.64 9.87 -4.15
CA GLU A 11 7.62 10.38 -5.08
C GLU A 11 7.08 9.28 -6.03
N HIS A 12 7.96 8.41 -6.53
CA HIS A 12 7.57 7.31 -7.43
C HIS A 12 6.88 6.16 -6.67
N VAL A 13 7.20 5.96 -5.38
CA VAL A 13 6.52 4.98 -4.52
C VAL A 13 5.10 5.41 -4.22
N ASP A 14 4.87 6.71 -4.01
CA ASP A 14 3.55 7.30 -3.76
C ASP A 14 2.63 7.20 -4.98
N GLN A 15 3.09 7.64 -6.16
CA GLN A 15 2.27 7.56 -7.38
C GLN A 15 1.82 6.12 -7.67
N SER A 16 2.73 5.16 -7.53
CA SER A 16 2.41 3.74 -7.78
C SER A 16 1.60 3.07 -6.66
N PHE A 17 1.51 3.67 -5.46
CA PHE A 17 0.58 3.24 -4.43
C PHE A 17 -0.83 3.77 -4.72
N GLU A 18 -0.96 5.07 -5.00
CA GLU A 18 -2.24 5.71 -5.31
C GLU A 18 -2.90 5.08 -6.54
N GLU A 19 -2.14 4.83 -7.60
CA GLU A 19 -2.62 4.14 -8.80
C GLU A 19 -3.15 2.73 -8.47
N ALA A 20 -2.40 1.97 -7.67
CA ALA A 20 -2.80 0.62 -7.26
C ALA A 20 -4.07 0.63 -6.41
N MET A 21 -4.22 1.62 -5.53
CA MET A 21 -5.42 1.79 -4.72
C MET A 21 -6.63 2.19 -5.55
N GLN A 22 -6.48 3.14 -6.47
CA GLN A 22 -7.56 3.56 -7.36
C GLN A 22 -8.06 2.41 -8.25
N GLU A 23 -7.13 1.58 -8.71
CA GLU A 23 -7.48 0.38 -9.47
C GLU A 23 -8.19 -0.65 -8.60
N LEU A 24 -7.74 -0.87 -7.36
CA LEU A 24 -8.39 -1.77 -6.41
C LEU A 24 -9.83 -1.33 -6.08
N GLU A 25 -10.06 -0.05 -5.83
CA GLU A 25 -11.41 0.51 -5.62
C GLU A 25 -12.31 0.27 -6.83
N THR A 26 -11.75 0.42 -8.04
CA THR A 26 -12.48 0.17 -9.28
C THR A 26 -12.85 -1.30 -9.42
N ILE A 27 -11.95 -2.21 -9.06
CA ILE A 27 -12.23 -3.66 -9.05
C ILE A 27 -13.31 -4.00 -8.04
N VAL A 28 -13.23 -3.47 -6.81
CA VAL A 28 -14.25 -3.71 -5.76
C VAL A 28 -15.62 -3.27 -6.25
N ARG A 29 -15.72 -2.04 -6.76
CA ARG A 29 -16.97 -1.52 -7.33
C ARG A 29 -17.52 -2.40 -8.45
N GLN A 30 -16.66 -2.87 -9.37
CA GLN A 30 -17.10 -3.80 -10.42
C GLN A 30 -17.59 -5.12 -9.84
N LEU A 31 -16.92 -5.68 -8.83
CA LEU A 31 -17.34 -6.93 -8.18
C LEU A 31 -18.64 -6.80 -7.40
N GLU A 32 -18.99 -5.59 -6.93
CA GLU A 32 -20.26 -5.29 -6.27
C GLU A 32 -21.43 -5.14 -7.26
N GLU A 33 -21.15 -4.95 -8.55
CA GLU A 33 -22.17 -4.91 -9.59
C GLU A 33 -22.71 -6.32 -9.88
N ASN A 34 -24.03 -6.52 -9.77
CA ASN A 34 -24.70 -7.82 -9.92
C ASN A 34 -24.63 -8.44 -11.34
N GLU A 35 -24.01 -7.76 -12.30
CA GLU A 35 -24.00 -8.14 -13.72
C GLU A 35 -22.64 -8.63 -14.23
N VAL A 36 -21.64 -8.80 -13.35
CA VAL A 36 -20.33 -9.31 -13.76
C VAL A 36 -20.37 -10.82 -14.02
N PRO A 37 -20.01 -11.29 -15.23
CA PRO A 37 -19.91 -12.72 -15.52
C PRO A 37 -18.90 -13.41 -14.60
N LEU A 38 -19.19 -14.63 -14.15
CA LEU A 38 -18.37 -15.38 -13.20
C LEU A 38 -16.87 -15.44 -13.57
N GLU A 39 -16.57 -15.73 -14.84
CA GLU A 39 -15.18 -15.79 -15.32
C GLU A 39 -14.46 -14.43 -15.19
N LYS A 40 -15.17 -13.34 -15.47
CA LYS A 40 -14.64 -11.98 -15.29
C LYS A 40 -14.48 -11.64 -13.80
N ALA A 41 -15.42 -12.06 -12.95
CA ALA A 41 -15.34 -11.86 -11.50
C ALA A 41 -14.12 -12.57 -10.90
N ILE A 42 -13.79 -13.79 -11.34
CA ILE A 42 -12.60 -14.51 -10.89
C ILE A 42 -11.32 -13.74 -11.26
N ASN A 43 -11.23 -13.24 -12.49
CA ASN A 43 -10.08 -12.45 -12.93
C ASN A 43 -9.94 -11.13 -12.15
N LEU A 44 -11.06 -10.42 -11.94
CA LEU A 44 -11.10 -9.20 -11.15
C LEU A 44 -10.67 -9.47 -9.69
N PHE A 45 -11.17 -10.55 -9.09
CA PHE A 45 -10.79 -10.94 -7.73
C PHE A 45 -9.29 -11.24 -7.61
N GLN A 46 -8.73 -12.04 -8.52
CA GLN A 46 -7.29 -12.34 -8.53
C GLN A 46 -6.43 -11.08 -8.66
N LYS A 47 -6.85 -10.16 -9.54
CA LYS A 47 -6.19 -8.86 -9.70
C LYS A 47 -6.30 -8.02 -8.42
N GLY A 48 -7.48 -7.96 -7.82
CA GLY A 48 -7.71 -7.24 -6.56
C GLY A 48 -6.84 -7.76 -5.42
N VAL A 49 -6.73 -9.07 -5.25
CA VAL A 49 -5.83 -9.70 -4.25
C VAL A 49 -4.37 -9.32 -4.50
N THR A 50 -3.95 -9.29 -5.77
CA THR A 50 -2.57 -8.92 -6.14
C THR A 50 -2.29 -7.46 -5.80
N LEU A 51 -3.18 -6.55 -6.16
CA LEU A 51 -3.06 -5.12 -5.84
C LEU A 51 -3.07 -4.88 -4.33
N SER A 52 -3.99 -5.50 -3.60
CA SER A 52 -4.04 -5.40 -2.13
C SER A 52 -2.72 -5.81 -1.47
N LYS A 53 -2.13 -6.92 -1.93
CA LYS A 53 -0.82 -7.38 -1.46
C LYS A 53 0.30 -6.38 -1.78
N MET A 54 0.28 -5.80 -2.98
CA MET A 54 1.27 -4.79 -3.37
C MET A 54 1.17 -3.52 -2.51
N CYS A 55 -0.04 -3.03 -2.24
CA CYS A 55 -0.27 -1.88 -1.37
C CYS A 55 0.24 -2.15 0.04
N HIS A 56 -0.12 -3.30 0.63
CA HIS A 56 0.36 -3.68 1.96
C HIS A 56 1.89 -3.75 2.03
N GLN A 57 2.54 -4.36 1.05
CA GLN A 57 4.02 -4.43 1.01
C GLN A 57 4.68 -3.06 0.87
N LYS A 58 4.05 -2.10 0.20
CA LYS A 58 4.56 -0.73 0.11
C LYS A 58 4.49 -0.04 1.47
N LEU A 59 3.35 -0.13 2.15
CA LEU A 59 3.17 0.43 3.49
C LEU A 59 4.18 -0.16 4.48
N GLN A 60 4.33 -1.49 4.50
CA GLN A 60 5.33 -2.16 5.34
C GLN A 60 6.77 -1.65 5.10
N ARG A 61 7.14 -1.37 3.84
CA ARG A 61 8.48 -0.82 3.55
C ARG A 61 8.63 0.59 4.10
N VAL A 62 7.60 1.42 4.00
CA VAL A 62 7.61 2.79 4.54
C VAL A 62 7.71 2.74 6.06
N GLU A 63 6.92 1.87 6.71
CA GLU A 63 7.01 1.61 8.16
C GLU A 63 8.44 1.19 8.55
N ASP A 64 9.02 0.18 7.89
CA ASP A 64 10.39 -0.29 8.15
C ASP A 64 11.44 0.82 7.95
N GLN A 65 11.24 1.72 6.99
CA GLN A 65 12.13 2.85 6.75
C GLN A 65 12.01 3.89 7.86
N MET A 66 10.79 4.23 8.29
CA MET A 66 10.56 5.14 9.41
C MET A 66 11.17 4.60 10.70
N ASP A 67 10.97 3.30 10.97
CA ASP A 67 11.52 2.63 12.15
C ASP A 67 13.06 2.68 12.21
N LYS A 68 13.73 2.64 11.04
CA LYS A 68 15.19 2.80 10.97
C LYS A 68 15.62 4.24 11.22
N ILE A 69 14.92 5.22 10.66
CA ILE A 69 15.21 6.64 10.84
C ILE A 69 15.12 7.02 12.33
N LEU A 70 14.06 6.60 13.02
CA LEU A 70 13.87 6.85 14.45
C LEU A 70 14.98 6.21 15.30
N ARG A 71 15.37 4.97 14.98
CA ARG A 71 16.49 4.31 15.68
C ARG A 71 17.83 5.00 15.45
N GLU A 72 18.05 5.57 14.27
CA GLU A 72 19.29 6.30 13.93
C GLU A 72 19.36 7.69 14.59
N ASP A 73 18.22 8.35 14.82
CA ASP A 73 18.18 9.65 15.50
C ASP A 73 18.31 9.54 17.04
N GLY A 74 18.37 8.31 17.57
CA GLY A 74 18.53 8.02 18.99
C GLY A 74 17.22 7.98 19.77
N THR A 75 16.07 8.06 19.11
CA THR A 75 14.76 7.81 19.71
C THR A 75 14.37 6.33 19.59
N GLU A 76 14.46 5.59 20.70
CA GLU A 76 13.95 4.21 20.77
C GLU A 76 12.43 4.21 20.98
N GLU A 77 11.67 4.79 20.06
CA GLU A 77 10.23 4.53 19.97
C GLU A 77 9.96 3.85 18.63
N ALA A 78 9.68 2.55 18.68
CA ALA A 78 9.17 1.85 17.51
C ALA A 78 7.87 2.54 17.09
N PHE A 79 7.74 2.86 15.80
CA PHE A 79 6.51 3.43 15.25
C PHE A 79 5.42 2.36 15.28
N ARG A 80 4.77 2.20 16.44
CA ARG A 80 3.64 1.29 16.60
C ARG A 80 2.41 2.02 16.12
N LEU A 81 1.96 1.66 14.92
CA LEU A 81 0.55 1.80 14.57
C LEU A 81 -0.20 0.79 15.44
N ASP A 82 -0.56 1.20 16.65
CA ASP A 82 -1.41 0.40 17.52
C ASP A 82 -2.76 0.19 16.80
N GLU A 83 -2.96 -0.99 16.20
CA GLU A 83 -4.26 -1.42 15.65
C GLU A 83 -5.33 -1.63 16.76
N GLU A 84 -5.12 -1.09 17.97
CA GLU A 84 -5.98 -1.29 19.13
C GLU A 84 -7.07 -0.21 19.32
N ASP A 85 -7.12 0.84 18.49
CA ASP A 85 -8.19 1.87 18.59
C ASP A 85 -9.46 1.55 17.75
N ARG A 86 -9.60 0.30 17.31
CA ARG A 86 -10.82 -0.23 16.66
C ARG A 86 -11.43 -1.38 17.48
N THR A 87 -11.78 -1.11 18.73
CA THR A 87 -12.72 -1.96 19.50
C THR A 87 -13.88 -1.15 20.02
#